data_AF-A0A2T0R2S3-F1
#
_entry.id   AF-A0A2T0R2S3-F1
#
_cell.length_a   1.000
_cell.length_b   1.000
_cell.length_c   1.000
_cell.angle_alpha   90.00
_cell.angle_beta   90.00
_cell.angle_gamma   90.00
#
_symmetry.space_group_name_H-M   'P 1'
#
loop_
_entity.id
_entity.type
_entity.pdbx_description
1 polymer ?
#
loop_
_entity_poly.entity_id
_entity_poly.type
_entity_poly.pdbx_seq_one_letter_code
_entity_poly.pdbx_strand_id
1 'polypeptide(L)'
;MVVAGTAPGPARESLEAFLPRVDLVARSVRAQCLRAQEVAPSSSAMLVPGGPDGEHPEVHRRLTRTATACAQVAEAAAMVRVSGEADPDLLAAVERAVVKAEELALLR
;
A
#
# COMPACT_ATOMS: atom_id res chain seq x y z
N MET A 1 3.90 -0.17 16.40
CA MET A 1 5.03 -0.50 15.49
C MET A 1 5.85 0.77 15.37
N VAL A 2 7.19 0.69 15.43
CA VAL A 2 8.06 1.88 15.44
C VAL A 2 8.54 2.19 14.03
N VAL A 3 8.56 3.47 13.64
CA VAL A 3 9.21 3.92 12.40
C VAL A 3 10.72 3.98 12.64
N ALA A 4 11.45 2.97 12.14
CA ALA A 4 12.89 2.90 12.28
C ALA A 4 13.59 4.05 11.53
N GLY A 5 14.61 4.65 12.15
CA GLY A 5 15.39 5.72 11.54
C GLY A 5 14.67 7.06 11.45
N THR A 6 13.69 7.31 12.33
CA THR A 6 13.11 8.64 12.61
C THR A 6 13.33 8.98 14.08
N ALA A 7 13.84 10.17 14.37
CA ALA A 7 14.02 10.63 15.75
C ALA A 7 12.66 10.72 16.49
N PRO A 8 12.63 10.53 17.83
CA PRO A 8 11.43 10.83 18.62
C PRO A 8 10.94 12.25 18.39
N GLY A 9 9.63 12.42 18.19
CA GLY A 9 9.01 13.72 17.94
C GLY A 9 7.70 13.61 17.14
N PRO A 10 7.03 14.74 16.87
CA PRO A 10 5.68 14.74 16.29
C PRO A 10 5.60 14.11 14.89
N ALA A 11 6.67 14.23 14.10
CA ALA A 11 6.76 13.59 12.78
C ALA A 11 6.74 12.06 12.90
N ARG A 12 7.48 11.51 13.88
CA ARG A 12 7.49 10.07 14.14
C ARG A 12 6.15 9.57 14.65
N GLU A 13 5.53 10.27 15.59
CA GLU A 13 4.22 9.92 16.12
C GLU A 13 3.15 9.85 15.01
N SER A 14 3.18 10.83 14.10
CA SER A 14 2.28 10.88 12.95
C SER A 14 2.51 9.71 12.00
N LEU A 15 3.77 9.41 11.66
CA LEU A 15 4.11 8.27 10.80
C LEU A 15 3.73 6.92 11.45
N GLU A 16 3.92 6.78 12.77
CA GLU A 16 3.53 5.59 13.53
C GLU A 16 2.00 5.37 13.53
N ALA A 17 1.20 6.43 13.42
CA ALA A 17 -0.25 6.31 13.26
C ALA A 17 -0.68 5.76 11.89
N PHE A 18 0.12 5.99 10.84
CA PHE A 18 -0.16 5.45 9.49
C PHE A 18 0.27 3.99 9.33
N LEU A 19 1.28 3.54 10.07
CA LEU A 19 1.86 2.20 9.94
C LEU A 19 0.84 1.04 10.02
N PRO A 20 -0.09 0.99 11.00
CA PRO A 20 -1.09 -0.09 11.07
C PRO A 20 -2.02 -0.14 9.86
N ARG A 21 -2.35 1.02 9.29
CA ARG A 21 -3.23 1.14 8.12
C ARG A 21 -2.57 0.55 6.88
N VAL A 22 -1.30 0.87 6.67
CA VAL A 22 -0.50 0.32 5.56
C VAL A 22 -0.26 -1.19 5.72
N ASP A 23 0.00 -1.66 6.95
CA ASP A 23 0.11 -3.10 7.23
C ASP A 23 -1.19 -3.84 6.90
N LEU A 24 -2.35 -3.26 7.25
CA LEU A 24 -3.65 -3.83 6.90
C LEU A 24 -3.86 -3.92 5.38
N VAL A 25 -3.50 -2.87 4.64
CA VAL A 25 -3.52 -2.88 3.16
C VAL A 25 -2.64 -4.02 2.62
N ALA A 26 -1.40 -4.12 3.08
CA ALA A 26 -0.46 -5.14 2.60
C ALA A 26 -0.97 -6.57 2.89
N ARG A 27 -1.52 -6.81 4.09
CA ARG A 27 -2.12 -8.11 4.46
C ARG A 27 -3.35 -8.43 3.63
N SER A 28 -4.24 -7.46 3.40
CA SER A 28 -5.43 -7.62 2.57
C SER A 28 -5.06 -7.99 1.14
N VAL A 29 -4.12 -7.26 0.53
CA VAL A 29 -3.61 -7.52 -0.81
C VAL A 29 -2.95 -8.89 -0.89
N ARG A 30 -2.10 -9.26 0.08
CA ARG A 30 -1.48 -10.59 0.13
C ARG A 30 -2.53 -11.70 0.19
N ALA A 31 -3.56 -11.55 1.01
CA ALA A 31 -4.65 -12.53 1.09
C ALA A 31 -5.42 -12.66 -0.24
N GLN A 32 -5.64 -11.55 -0.95
CA GLN A 32 -6.24 -11.56 -2.29
C GLN A 32 -5.35 -12.31 -3.29
N CYS A 33 -4.03 -12.06 -3.27
CA CYS A 33 -3.07 -12.76 -4.14
C CYS A 33 -3.03 -14.27 -3.86
N LEU A 34 -3.05 -14.68 -2.59
CA LEU A 34 -3.06 -16.10 -2.22
C LEU A 34 -4.31 -16.81 -2.72
N ARG A 35 -5.50 -16.21 -2.51
CA ARG A 35 -6.76 -16.74 -3.06
C ARG A 35 -6.74 -16.82 -4.59
N ALA A 36 -6.21 -15.79 -5.25
CA ALA A 36 -6.08 -15.80 -6.72
C ALA A 36 -5.14 -16.92 -7.20
N GLN A 37 -4.03 -17.15 -6.51
CA GLN A 37 -3.07 -18.22 -6.83
C GLN A 37 -3.65 -19.63 -6.60
N GLU A 38 -4.56 -19.80 -5.64
CA GLU A 38 -5.28 -21.07 -5.43
C GLU A 38 -6.25 -21.38 -6.57
N VAL A 39 -6.95 -20.36 -7.07
CA VAL A 39 -7.96 -20.51 -8.13
C VAL A 39 -7.34 -20.56 -9.53
N ALA A 40 -6.34 -19.71 -9.77
CA ALA A 40 -5.66 -19.57 -11.05
C ALA A 40 -4.15 -19.51 -10.81
N PRO A 41 -3.49 -20.68 -10.60
CA PRO A 41 -2.07 -20.74 -10.35
C PRO A 41 -1.28 -20.07 -11.48
N SER A 42 -0.32 -19.22 -11.11
CA SER A 42 0.65 -18.67 -12.05
C SER A 42 1.34 -19.81 -12.81
N SER A 43 1.25 -19.78 -14.14
CA SER A 43 2.05 -20.65 -15.02
C SER A 43 3.43 -20.02 -15.25
N SER A 44 4.33 -20.73 -15.94
CA SER A 44 5.61 -20.15 -16.37
C SER A 44 5.47 -18.99 -17.36
N ALA A 45 4.27 -18.78 -17.93
CA ALA A 45 3.99 -17.60 -18.75
C ALA A 45 3.75 -16.37 -17.85
N MET A 46 4.52 -15.30 -18.09
CA MET A 46 4.39 -13.97 -17.45
C MET A 46 3.14 -13.21 -17.92
N LEU A 47 1.99 -13.91 -18.02
CA LEU A 47 0.73 -13.38 -18.52
C LEU A 47 -0.35 -13.58 -17.48
N VAL A 48 -1.20 -12.56 -17.32
CA VAL A 48 -2.42 -12.66 -16.52
C VAL A 48 -3.46 -13.41 -17.35
N PRO A 49 -3.92 -14.60 -16.94
CA PRO A 49 -4.97 -15.32 -17.67
C PRO A 49 -6.25 -14.48 -17.67
N GLY A 50 -7.14 -14.67 -18.64
CA GLY A 50 -8.42 -13.95 -18.69
C GLY A 50 -9.34 -14.26 -17.50
N GLY A 51 -9.33 -15.50 -17.01
CA GLY A 51 -10.36 -16.01 -16.09
C GLY A 51 -11.60 -16.50 -16.85
N PRO A 52 -12.51 -17.24 -16.19
CA PRO A 52 -13.73 -17.75 -16.81
C PRO A 52 -14.60 -16.67 -17.45
N ASP A 53 -14.64 -15.47 -16.84
CA ASP A 53 -15.48 -14.34 -17.27
C ASP A 53 -14.66 -13.13 -17.73
N GLY A 54 -13.34 -13.27 -17.87
CA GLY A 54 -12.46 -12.16 -18.24
C GLY A 54 -12.10 -11.20 -17.09
N GLU A 55 -12.31 -11.60 -15.85
CA GLU A 55 -12.23 -10.78 -14.64
C GLU A 55 -10.81 -10.65 -14.05
N HIS A 56 -9.94 -11.64 -14.28
CA HIS A 56 -8.60 -11.68 -13.70
C HIS A 56 -7.70 -10.47 -14.08
N PRO A 57 -7.73 -9.94 -15.33
CA PRO A 57 -6.99 -8.73 -15.67
C PRO A 57 -7.36 -7.52 -14.82
N GLU A 58 -8.64 -7.35 -14.44
CA GLU A 58 -9.05 -6.21 -13.62
C GLU A 58 -8.61 -6.39 -12.16
N VAL A 59 -8.66 -7.61 -11.63
CA VAL A 59 -8.09 -7.94 -10.32
C VAL A 59 -6.59 -7.61 -10.30
N HIS A 60 -5.85 -8.05 -11.32
CA HIS A 60 -4.42 -7.75 -11.44
C HIS A 60 -4.16 -6.24 -11.49
N ARG A 61 -4.88 -5.50 -12.35
CA ARG A 61 -4.74 -4.03 -12.43
C ARG A 61 -5.00 -3.37 -11.08
N ARG A 62 -6.02 -3.80 -10.35
CA ARG A 62 -6.31 -3.27 -9.01
C ARG A 62 -5.13 -3.52 -8.06
N LEU A 63 -4.62 -4.75 -8.01
CA LEU A 63 -3.46 -5.10 -7.17
C LEU A 63 -2.21 -4.26 -7.54
N THR A 64 -1.92 -4.08 -8.83
CA THR A 64 -0.83 -3.21 -9.29
C THR A 64 -1.03 -1.78 -8.82
N ARG A 65 -2.23 -1.21 -8.98
CA ARG A 65 -2.54 0.15 -8.51
C ARG A 65 -2.36 0.28 -6.99
N THR A 66 -2.80 -0.72 -6.21
CA THR A 66 -2.60 -0.73 -4.76
C THR A 66 -1.11 -0.77 -4.40
N ALA A 67 -0.31 -1.58 -5.08
CA ALA A 67 1.13 -1.64 -4.87
C ALA A 67 1.82 -0.29 -5.16
N THR A 68 1.42 0.38 -6.25
CA THR A 68 1.88 1.75 -6.56
C THR A 68 1.49 2.74 -5.47
N ALA A 69 0.26 2.69 -4.96
CA ALA A 69 -0.17 3.56 -3.87
C ALA A 69 0.64 3.31 -2.58
N CYS A 70 0.94 2.06 -2.24
CA CYS A 70 1.83 1.74 -1.11
C CYS A 70 3.25 2.29 -1.31
N ALA A 71 3.78 2.25 -2.54
CA ALA A 71 5.06 2.87 -2.85
C ALA A 71 5.03 4.40 -2.65
N GLN A 72 3.95 5.06 -3.04
CA GLN A 72 3.75 6.50 -2.79
C GLN A 72 3.66 6.84 -1.30
N VAL A 73 3.04 5.96 -0.48
CA VAL A 73 3.06 6.12 0.98
C VAL A 73 4.51 6.07 1.51
N ALA A 74 5.29 5.10 1.05
CA ALA A 74 6.68 4.94 1.46
C ALA A 74 7.54 6.15 1.04
N GLU A 75 7.33 6.66 -0.17
CA GLU A 75 7.99 7.86 -0.68
C GLU A 75 7.64 9.09 0.16
N ALA A 76 6.36 9.36 0.39
CA ALA A 76 5.92 10.50 1.21
C ALA A 76 6.46 10.40 2.65
N ALA A 77 6.45 9.19 3.24
CA ALA A 77 7.02 8.96 4.56
C ALA A 77 8.54 9.19 4.59
N ALA A 78 9.25 8.83 3.52
CA ALA A 78 10.68 9.13 3.39
C ALA A 78 10.95 10.64 3.31
N MET A 79 10.08 11.41 2.62
CA MET A 79 10.19 12.86 2.56
C MET A 79 10.02 13.53 3.93
N VAL A 80 9.04 13.08 4.72
CA VAL A 80 8.88 13.52 6.13
C VAL A 80 10.15 13.24 6.93
N ARG A 81 10.76 12.06 6.74
CA ARG A 81 11.99 11.67 7.45
C ARG A 81 13.20 12.53 7.07
N VAL A 82 13.35 12.87 5.79
CA VAL A 82 14.45 13.70 5.30
C VAL A 82 14.28 15.16 5.73
N SER A 83 13.05 15.68 5.75
CA SER A 83 12.74 17.02 6.27
C SER A 83 13.08 17.14 7.76
N GLY A 84 12.86 16.09 8.55
CA GLY A 84 13.17 16.06 9.99
C GLY A 84 12.17 16.84 10.84
N GLU A 85 11.19 17.51 10.23
CA GLU A 85 10.14 18.27 10.89
C GLU A 85 8.76 17.67 10.60
N ALA A 86 7.80 17.98 11.47
CA ALA A 86 6.40 17.60 11.29
C ALA A 86 5.69 18.58 10.36
N ASP A 87 6.19 18.70 9.12
CA ASP A 87 5.58 19.54 8.10
C ASP A 87 4.14 19.04 7.80
N PRO A 88 3.10 19.87 8.05
CA PRO A 88 1.72 19.50 7.81
C PRO A 88 1.44 19.07 6.36
N ASP A 89 2.09 19.69 5.38
CA ASP A 89 1.85 19.40 3.96
C ASP A 89 2.42 18.03 3.57
N LEU A 90 3.60 17.69 4.10
CA LEU A 90 4.20 16.37 3.92
C LEU A 90 3.38 15.28 4.62
N LEU A 91 2.94 15.53 5.86
CA LEU A 91 2.07 14.58 6.59
C LEU A 91 0.73 14.38 5.90
N ALA A 92 0.11 15.44 5.38
CA ALA A 92 -1.10 15.35 4.59
C ALA A 92 -0.88 14.57 3.28
N ALA A 93 0.31 14.67 2.67
CA ALA A 93 0.67 13.86 1.51
C ALA A 93 0.74 12.36 1.84
N VAL A 94 1.34 12.00 2.99
CA VAL A 94 1.34 10.61 3.49
C VAL A 94 -0.09 10.13 3.69
N GLU A 95 -0.93 10.91 4.38
CA GLU A 95 -2.32 10.52 4.63
C GLU A 95 -3.11 10.29 3.35
N ARG A 96 -3.01 11.19 2.37
CA ARG A 96 -3.69 11.02 1.07
C ARG A 96 -3.26 9.74 0.36
N ALA A 97 -1.96 9.40 0.40
CA ALA A 97 -1.46 8.16 -0.18
C ALA A 97 -1.99 6.93 0.57
N VAL A 98 -2.09 6.99 1.90
CA VAL A 98 -2.65 5.89 2.73
C VAL A 98 -4.12 5.68 2.39
N VAL A 99 -4.92 6.75 2.36
CA VAL A 99 -6.34 6.69 2.00
C VAL A 99 -6.51 6.09 0.60
N LYS A 100 -5.67 6.51 -0.35
CA LYS A 100 -5.73 5.95 -1.71
C LYS A 100 -5.44 4.45 -1.74
N ALA A 101 -4.48 3.99 -0.95
CA ALA A 101 -4.15 2.58 -0.85
C ALA A 101 -5.28 1.76 -0.20
N GLU A 102 -5.96 2.33 0.82
CA GLU A 102 -7.13 1.72 1.46
C GLU A 102 -8.32 1.56 0.50
N GLU A 103 -8.66 2.61 -0.26
CA GLU A 103 -9.73 2.58 -1.27
C GLU A 103 -9.46 1.50 -2.33
N LEU A 104 -8.23 1.45 -2.86
CA LEU A 104 -7.84 0.46 -3.86
C LEU A 104 -7.83 -0.97 -3.31
N ALA A 105 -7.58 -1.12 -2.00
CA ALA A 105 -7.64 -2.38 -1.28
C ALA A 105 -9.06 -2.77 -0.83
N LEU A 106 -10.07 -1.92 -1.06
CA LEU A 106 -11.45 -2.08 -0.61
C LEU A 106 -11.58 -2.17 0.92
N LEU A 107 -10.78 -1.37 1.63
CA LEU A 107 -10.79 -1.26 3.09
C LEU A 107 -11.52 0.00 3.59
N ARG A 108 -12.00 0.82 2.66
CA ARG A 108 -12.70 2.09 2.86
C ARG A 108 -13.67 2.29 1.71
#